data_AF-A0A6A2XM23-F1
#
_entry.id   AF-A0A6A2XM23-F1
#
_cell.length_a   1.000
_cell.length_b   1.000
_cell.length_c   1.000
_cell.angle_alpha   90.00
_cell.angle_beta   90.00
_cell.angle_gamma   90.00
#
_symmetry.space_group_name_H-M   'P 1'
#
loop_
_entity.id
_entity.type
_entity.pdbx_description
1 polymer ?
#
loop_
_entity_poly.entity_id
_entity_poly.type
_entity_poly.pdbx_seq_one_letter_code
_entity_poly.pdbx_strand_id
1 'polypeptide(L)'
;MPNKTIIIAVVNKAYVEKTVVEKATMLDLFLESFWLGEDTRPLLHLLLVAVDQTAYLRCQFQRLHSYRLVTEGVDFEGEKVFVSDDFIKMMW
;
A
#
# COMPACT_ATOMS: atom_id res chain seq x y z
N MET A 1 -28.08 -1.89 -6.08
CA MET A 1 -27.49 -0.68 -5.47
C MET A 1 -26.03 -0.59 -5.92
N PRO A 2 -25.43 0.60 -6.07
CA PRO A 2 -24.00 0.70 -6.36
C PRO A 2 -23.19 0.00 -5.29
N ASN A 3 -22.12 -0.69 -5.68
CA ASN A 3 -21.20 -1.30 -4.72
C ASN A 3 -20.53 -0.20 -3.90
N LYS A 4 -20.64 -0.25 -2.57
CA LYS A 4 -20.06 0.73 -1.63
C LYS A 4 -18.86 0.16 -0.85
N THR A 5 -18.39 -1.03 -1.24
CA THR A 5 -17.22 -1.66 -0.62
C THR A 5 -15.98 -0.86 -0.98
N ILE A 6 -15.19 -0.52 0.05
CA ILE A 6 -13.86 0.05 -0.06
C ILE A 6 -12.86 -1.01 0.37
N ILE A 7 -11.83 -1.22 -0.44
CA ILE A 7 -10.69 -2.06 -0.08
C ILE A 7 -9.57 -1.15 0.38
N ILE A 8 -9.06 -1.43 1.57
CA ILE A 8 -7.89 -0.73 2.12
C ILE A 8 -6.73 -1.70 2.07
N ALA A 9 -5.64 -1.31 1.40
CA ALA A 9 -4.41 -2.07 1.33
C ALA A 9 -3.25 -1.24 1.86
N VAL A 10 -2.39 -1.85 2.67
CA VAL A 10 -1.25 -1.18 3.30
C VAL A 10 0.01 -1.54 2.53
N VAL A 11 0.83 -0.54 2.19
CA VAL A 11 2.04 -0.71 1.37
C VAL A 11 3.23 0.03 1.97
N ASN A 12 4.41 -0.55 1.80
CA ASN A 12 5.70 0.00 2.20
C ASN A 12 6.70 -0.04 1.03
N LYS A 13 7.90 0.47 1.24
CA LYS A 13 8.99 0.55 0.27
C LYS A 13 9.26 -0.79 -0.41
N ALA A 14 9.31 -1.89 0.35
CA ALA A 14 9.60 -3.22 -0.19
C ALA A 14 8.57 -3.68 -1.23
N TYR A 15 7.32 -3.24 -1.14
CA TYR A 15 6.27 -3.58 -2.11
C TYR A 15 6.28 -2.72 -3.37
N VAL A 16 6.96 -1.58 -3.35
CA VAL A 16 6.86 -0.53 -4.38
C VAL A 16 8.19 -0.18 -5.06
N GLU A 17 9.30 -0.66 -4.51
CA GLU A 17 10.64 -0.43 -5.03
C GLU A 17 10.95 -1.42 -6.16
N LYS A 18 11.50 -0.91 -7.26
CA LYS A 18 11.96 -1.73 -8.38
C LYS A 18 13.41 -2.09 -8.17
N THR A 19 13.74 -3.37 -8.26
CA THR A 19 15.12 -3.82 -8.34
C THR A 19 15.60 -3.83 -9.79
N VAL A 20 16.93 -3.88 -10.02
CA VAL A 20 17.52 -3.95 -11.38
C VAL A 20 17.08 -5.23 -12.12
N VAL A 21 16.70 -6.26 -11.36
CA VAL A 21 16.30 -7.56 -11.88
C VAL A 21 14.78 -7.63 -12.13
N GLU A 22 13.97 -6.93 -11.33
CA GLU A 22 12.52 -7.01 -11.39
C GLU A 22 11.91 -5.93 -12.27
N LYS A 23 11.16 -6.36 -13.29
CA LYS A 23 10.45 -5.44 -14.19
C LYS A 23 9.19 -4.84 -13.56
N ALA A 24 8.58 -5.57 -12.63
CA ALA A 24 7.35 -5.22 -11.94
C ALA A 24 7.54 -5.36 -10.42
N THR A 25 6.97 -4.42 -9.67
CA THR A 25 6.93 -4.47 -8.21
C THR A 25 5.77 -5.35 -7.74
N MET A 26 5.77 -5.73 -6.45
CA MET A 26 4.63 -6.46 -5.88
C MET A 26 3.33 -5.65 -5.97
N LEU A 27 3.40 -4.32 -5.81
CA LEU A 27 2.26 -3.43 -6.02
C LEU A 27 1.78 -3.48 -7.49
N ASP A 28 2.68 -3.49 -8.46
CA ASP A 28 2.31 -3.57 -9.88
C ASP A 28 1.56 -4.90 -10.16
N LEU A 29 2.07 -6.01 -9.63
CA LEU A 29 1.42 -7.33 -9.75
C LEU A 29 0.05 -7.38 -9.07
N PHE A 30 -0.07 -6.76 -7.88
CA PHE A 30 -1.34 -6.65 -7.18
C PHE A 30 -2.36 -5.88 -8.01
N LEU A 31 -2.01 -4.71 -8.54
CA LEU A 31 -2.92 -3.87 -9.33
C LEU A 31 -3.35 -4.58 -10.63
N GLU A 32 -2.43 -5.23 -11.33
CA GLU A 32 -2.73 -6.00 -12.53
C GLU A 32 -3.68 -7.17 -12.22
N SER A 33 -3.37 -7.95 -11.18
CA SER A 33 -4.20 -9.07 -10.74
C SER A 33 -5.58 -8.59 -10.28
N PHE A 34 -5.64 -7.45 -9.59
CA PHE A 34 -6.89 -6.85 -9.12
C PHE A 34 -7.76 -6.37 -10.28
N TRP A 35 -7.16 -5.94 -11.39
CA TRP A 35 -7.89 -5.55 -12.59
C TRP A 35 -8.39 -6.75 -13.42
N LEU A 36 -7.57 -7.79 -13.52
CA LEU A 36 -7.84 -8.97 -14.34
C LEU A 36 -8.65 -10.06 -13.61
N GLY A 37 -8.71 -10.00 -12.28
CA GLY A 37 -9.37 -10.99 -11.43
C GLY A 37 -10.87 -11.17 -11.72
N GLU A 38 -11.35 -12.36 -11.38
CA GLU A 38 -12.78 -12.69 -11.40
C GLU A 38 -13.48 -11.95 -10.25
N ASP A 39 -14.57 -11.23 -10.57
CA ASP A 39 -15.35 -10.43 -9.62
C ASP A 39 -14.61 -9.31 -8.85
N THR A 40 -13.39 -8.94 -9.25
CA THR A 40 -12.63 -7.85 -8.63
C THR A 40 -12.87 -6.49 -9.27
N ARG A 41 -13.22 -6.44 -10.56
CA ARG A 41 -13.52 -5.17 -11.27
C ARG A 41 -14.66 -4.34 -10.64
N PRO A 42 -15.71 -4.93 -10.04
CA PRO A 42 -16.71 -4.16 -9.31
C PRO A 42 -16.19 -3.55 -7.99
N LEU A 43 -14.99 -3.92 -7.53
CA LEU A 43 -14.38 -3.53 -6.25
C LEU A 43 -13.30 -2.44 -6.41
N LEU A 44 -13.32 -1.67 -7.50
CA LEU A 44 -12.29 -0.68 -7.84
C LEU A 44 -12.15 0.52 -6.86
N HIS A 45 -12.92 0.56 -5.77
CA HIS A 45 -12.71 1.52 -4.67
C HIS A 45 -11.54 1.07 -3.78
N LEU A 46 -10.32 1.14 -4.32
CA LEU A 46 -9.08 0.81 -3.61
C LEU A 46 -8.46 2.06 -2.99
N LEU A 47 -8.14 2.00 -1.69
CA LEU A 47 -7.35 3.00 -0.96
C LEU A 47 -6.02 2.37 -0.52
N LEU A 48 -4.91 2.97 -0.93
CA LEU A 48 -3.56 2.55 -0.52
C LEU A 48 -3.08 3.36 0.67
N VAL A 49 -2.84 2.70 1.80
CA VAL A 49 -2.21 3.30 2.98
C VAL A 49 -0.70 3.08 2.89
N ALA A 50 0.05 4.15 2.62
CA ALA A 50 1.50 4.11 2.52
C ALA A 50 2.15 4.38 3.88
N VAL A 51 2.96 3.45 4.37
CA VAL A 51 3.60 3.56 5.70
C VAL A 51 4.92 4.32 5.68
N ASP A 52 5.53 4.51 4.51
CA ASP A 52 6.76 5.28 4.35
C ASP A 52 6.68 6.24 3.15
N GLN A 53 7.65 7.16 3.10
CA GLN A 53 7.70 8.20 2.09
C GLN A 53 7.90 7.65 0.67
N THR A 54 8.66 6.57 0.51
CA THR A 54 8.94 5.96 -0.79
C THR A 54 7.68 5.36 -1.38
N ALA A 55 6.94 4.59 -0.58
CA ALA A 55 5.64 4.02 -0.96
C ALA A 55 4.62 5.12 -1.30
N TYR A 56 4.56 6.17 -0.49
CA TYR A 56 3.63 7.27 -0.73
C TYR A 56 3.91 8.00 -2.03
N LEU A 57 5.17 8.35 -2.30
CA LEU A 57 5.57 8.99 -3.55
C LEU A 57 5.30 8.09 -4.76
N ARG A 58 5.50 6.78 -4.63
CA ARG A 58 5.20 5.82 -5.71
C ARG A 58 3.71 5.74 -6.00
N CYS A 59 2.85 5.73 -4.96
CA CYS A 59 1.40 5.74 -5.12
C CYS A 59 0.91 7.03 -5.80
N GLN A 60 1.43 8.19 -5.37
CA GLN A 60 1.15 9.49 -5.97
C GLN A 60 1.58 9.56 -7.43
N PHE A 61 2.78 9.06 -7.76
CA PHE A 61 3.29 9.00 -9.12
C PHE A 61 2.36 8.19 -10.04
N GLN A 62 1.81 7.08 -9.54
CA GLN A 62 0.86 6.24 -10.27
C GLN A 62 -0.59 6.76 -10.23
N ARG A 63 -0.84 7.91 -9.59
CA ARG A 63 -2.17 8.53 -9.42
C ARG A 63 -3.20 7.61 -8.73
N LEU A 64 -2.72 6.79 -7.79
CA LEU A 64 -3.56 5.90 -7.01
C LEU A 64 -4.15 6.67 -5.81
N HIS A 65 -5.40 6.36 -5.45
CA HIS A 65 -5.99 6.86 -4.22
C HIS A 65 -5.15 6.36 -3.04
N SER A 66 -4.48 7.30 -2.36
CA SER A 66 -3.52 6.95 -1.33
C SER A 66 -3.57 7.90 -0.14
N TYR A 67 -3.22 7.35 1.02
CA TYR A 67 -3.10 8.06 2.29
C TYR A 67 -1.72 7.76 2.88
N ARG A 68 -0.99 8.79 3.27
CA ARG A 68 0.28 8.60 4.00
C ARG A 68 -0.03 8.39 5.47
N LEU A 69 0.32 7.22 6.00
CA LEU A 69 0.28 6.98 7.44
C LEU A 69 1.38 7.82 8.09
N VAL A 70 0.98 8.76 8.94
CA VAL A 70 1.90 9.60 9.71
C VAL A 70 1.60 9.36 11.18
N THR A 71 2.60 8.93 11.94
CA THR A 71 2.49 8.78 13.39
C THR A 71 3.51 9.68 14.07
N GLU A 72 3.09 10.46 15.06
CA GLU A 72 4.00 11.38 15.76
C GLU A 72 5.13 10.60 16.45
N GLY A 73 6.38 10.95 16.11
CA GLY A 73 7.57 10.41 16.75
C GLY A 73 8.01 9.01 16.30
N VAL A 74 7.43 8.45 15.23
CA VAL A 74 7.86 7.14 14.69
C VAL A 74 8.06 7.20 13.18
N ASP A 75 9.23 6.74 12.74
CA ASP A 75 9.54 6.42 11.35
C ASP A 75 9.41 4.90 11.13
N PHE A 76 8.65 4.51 10.11
CA PHE A 76 8.36 3.12 9.76
C PHE A 76 9.22 2.60 8.59
N GLU A 77 10.26 3.32 8.17
CA GLU A 77 11.17 2.85 7.10
C GLU A 77 11.92 1.56 7.43
N GLY A 78 12.05 1.19 8.71
CA GLY A 78 12.70 -0.04 9.17
C GLY A 78 11.74 -1.17 9.59
N GLU A 79 12.26 -2.40 9.70
CA GLU A 79 11.51 -3.54 10.24
C GLU A 79 10.96 -3.24 11.63
N LYS A 80 9.67 -3.49 11.83
CA LYS A 80 9.02 -3.40 13.15
C LYS A 80 8.68 -4.80 13.64
N VAL A 81 9.34 -5.19 14.73
CA VAL A 81 9.13 -6.49 15.36
C VAL A 81 7.67 -6.58 15.82
N PHE A 82 7.05 -7.74 15.58
CA PHE A 82 5.67 -8.02 15.98
C PHE A 82 5.45 -7.67 17.47
N VAL A 83 4.42 -6.86 17.76
CA VAL A 83 4.06 -6.36 19.11
C VAL A 83 5.08 -5.40 19.75
N SER A 84 6.05 -4.87 19.00
CA SER A 84 6.82 -3.70 19.47
C SER A 84 5.93 -2.46 19.60
N ASP A 85 6.35 -1.49 20.41
CA ASP A 85 5.64 -0.21 20.54
C ASP A 85 5.46 0.48 19.19
N ASP A 86 6.46 0.40 18.31
CA ASP A 86 6.39 0.91 16.95
C ASP A 86 5.40 0.12 16.09
N PHE A 87 5.32 -1.22 16.23
CA PHE A 87 4.30 -2.02 15.54
C PHE A 87 2.89 -1.64 15.99
N ILE A 88 2.67 -1.42 17.29
CA ILE A 88 1.36 -1.02 17.82
C ILE A 88 0.96 0.36 17.28
N LYS A 89 1.89 1.33 17.29
CA LYS A 89 1.69 2.67 16.72
C LYS A 89 1.44 2.68 15.20
N MET A 90 1.90 1.66 14.49
CA MET A 90 1.60 1.48 13.07
C MET A 90 0.15 1.01 12.83
N MET A 91 -0.43 0.29 13.79
CA MET A 91 -1.77 -0.30 13.70
C MET A 91 -2.88 0.60 14.29
N TRP A 92 -2.55 1.42 15.30
CA TRP A 92 -3.49 2.17 16.13
C TRP A 92 -3.10 3.64 16.30
#